data_AF-W4SJP7-F1
#
_entry.id   AF-W4SJP7-F1
#
_cell.length_a   1.000
_cell.length_b   1.000
_cell.length_c   1.000
_cell.angle_alpha   90.00
_cell.angle_beta   90.00
_cell.angle_gamma   90.00
#
_symmetry.space_group_name_H-M   'P 1'
#
loop_
_entity.id
_entity.type
_entity.pdbx_description
1 polymer ?
#
loop_
_entity_poly.entity_id
_entity_poly.type
_entity_poly.pdbx_seq_one_letter_code
_entity_poly.pdbx_strand_id
1 'polypeptide(L)'
;MHSASVLTRRSVDLDTEIAYWRGIHAEGHLGGYAFADYARLLTLGYDIYLSYPRATEAQLYRVLQDGYYHYQPLLSVPWDQARWIVRHAWRHLEEAAVRH
;
A
#
# COMPACT_ATOMS: atom_id res chain seq x y z
N MET A 1 -20.04 -27.56 4.22
CA MET A 1 -20.67 -26.22 4.29
C MET A 1 -19.58 -25.19 4.51
N HIS A 2 -19.21 -24.48 3.44
CA HIS A 2 -18.82 -23.06 3.36
C HIS A 2 -18.40 -22.83 1.92
N SER A 3 -19.40 -22.47 1.10
CA SER A 3 -19.19 -21.93 -0.24
C SER A 3 -18.53 -20.57 -0.07
N ALA A 4 -17.23 -20.47 -0.36
CA ALA A 4 -16.59 -19.18 -0.57
C ALA A 4 -16.44 -19.01 -2.08
N SER A 5 -17.29 -18.16 -2.63
CA SER A 5 -17.26 -17.74 -4.03
C SER A 5 -15.83 -17.39 -4.42
N VAL A 6 -15.26 -18.17 -5.33
CA VAL A 6 -14.08 -17.77 -6.12
C VAL A 6 -14.58 -16.71 -7.10
N LEU A 7 -14.84 -15.52 -6.57
CA LEU A 7 -14.76 -14.32 -7.38
C LEU A 7 -13.28 -14.17 -7.66
N THR A 8 -12.90 -14.35 -8.92
CA THR A 8 -11.62 -13.92 -9.47
C THR A 8 -11.47 -12.41 -9.25
N ARG A 9 -11.17 -12.03 -8.01
CA ARG A 9 -10.55 -10.76 -7.67
C ARG A 9 -9.17 -10.87 -8.30
N ARG A 10 -8.87 -10.03 -9.29
CA ARG A 10 -7.51 -9.83 -9.81
C ARG A 10 -6.56 -9.91 -8.61
N SER A 11 -5.87 -11.02 -8.45
CA SER A 11 -5.06 -11.31 -7.28
C SER A 11 -3.83 -10.44 -7.42
N VAL A 12 -3.88 -9.25 -6.84
CA VAL A 12 -2.72 -8.37 -6.71
C VAL A 12 -1.68 -9.17 -5.94
N ASP A 13 -0.57 -9.45 -6.60
CA ASP A 13 0.55 -10.17 -6.01
C ASP A 13 1.31 -9.17 -5.12
N LEU A 14 0.88 -9.08 -3.85
CA LEU A 14 1.47 -8.18 -2.88
C LEU A 14 2.96 -8.49 -2.65
N ASP A 15 3.37 -9.75 -2.74
CA ASP A 15 4.77 -10.14 -2.64
C ASP A 15 5.61 -9.53 -3.77
N THR A 16 5.10 -9.52 -5.01
CA THR A 16 5.73 -8.88 -6.16
C THR A 16 5.84 -7.37 -5.97
N GLU A 17 4.76 -6.73 -5.50
CA GLU A 17 4.76 -5.30 -5.22
C GLU A 17 5.76 -4.92 -4.12
N ILE A 18 5.77 -5.67 -3.00
CA ILE A 18 6.71 -5.46 -1.90
C ILE A 18 8.16 -5.69 -2.37
N ALA A 19 8.41 -6.70 -3.21
CA ALA A 19 9.73 -6.93 -3.79
C ALA A 19 10.19 -5.78 -4.70
N TYR A 20 9.28 -5.21 -5.50
CA TYR A 20 9.55 -4.02 -6.29
C TYR A 20 9.96 -2.84 -5.40
N TRP A 21 9.17 -2.52 -4.37
CA TRP A 21 9.49 -1.44 -3.43
C TRP A 21 10.78 -1.69 -2.66
N ARG A 22 11.12 -2.95 -2.38
CA ARG A 22 12.39 -3.33 -1.77
C ARG A 22 13.58 -3.00 -2.69
N GLY A 23 13.44 -3.18 -4.00
CA GLY A 23 14.43 -2.75 -4.99
C GLY A 23 14.63 -1.23 -4.95
N ILE A 24 13.54 -0.47 -5.00
CA ILE A 24 13.58 1.01 -4.93
C ILE A 24 14.18 1.50 -3.59
N HIS A 25 13.92 0.79 -2.48
CA HIS A 25 14.57 1.07 -1.20
C HIS A 25 16.08 0.82 -1.25
N ALA A 26 16.51 -0.30 -1.83
CA ALA A 26 17.92 -0.68 -1.96
C ALA A 26 18.72 0.30 -2.85
N GLU A 27 18.05 0.93 -3.81
CA GLU A 27 18.63 2.03 -4.61
C GLU A 27 18.78 3.34 -3.83
N GLY A 28 18.22 3.43 -2.61
CA GLY A 28 18.28 4.62 -1.77
C GLY A 28 17.23 5.68 -2.08
N HIS A 29 16.23 5.36 -2.92
CA HIS A 29 15.23 6.33 -3.40
C HIS A 29 14.08 6.59 -2.42
N LEU A 30 13.85 5.73 -1.42
CA LEU A 30 12.70 5.86 -0.50
C LEU A 30 13.01 6.60 0.81
N GLY A 31 14.27 6.66 1.24
CA GLY A 31 14.72 7.32 2.47
C GLY A 31 15.50 6.39 3.43
N GLY A 32 15.81 6.91 4.62
CA GLY A 32 16.72 6.27 5.57
C GLY A 32 16.07 5.34 6.60
N TYR A 33 14.76 5.10 6.55
CA TYR A 33 14.08 4.19 7.48
C TYR A 33 14.27 2.73 7.08
N ALA A 34 14.02 1.81 8.02
CA ALA A 34 14.10 0.40 7.73
C ALA A 34 13.01 0.01 6.73
N PHE A 35 13.34 -0.90 5.80
CA PHE A 35 12.36 -1.40 4.85
C PHE A 35 11.13 -2.01 5.54
N ALA A 36 11.29 -2.58 6.74
CA ALA A 36 10.17 -3.11 7.51
C ALA A 36 9.10 -2.05 7.85
N ASP A 37 9.50 -0.80 8.10
CA ASP A 37 8.56 0.30 8.36
C ASP A 37 7.80 0.68 7.08
N TYR A 38 8.51 0.77 5.96
CA TYR A 38 7.90 1.00 4.65
C TYR A 38 6.98 -0.14 4.23
N ALA A 39 7.38 -1.40 4.47
CA ALA A 39 6.58 -2.58 4.15
C ALA A 39 5.25 -2.58 4.92
N ARG A 40 5.25 -2.20 6.20
CA ARG A 40 4.00 -2.04 6.97
C ARG A 40 3.08 -0.98 6.37
N LEU A 41 3.64 0.16 5.98
CA LEU A 41 2.88 1.24 5.34
C LEU A 41 2.31 0.85 3.98
N LEU A 42 3.12 0.19 3.16
CA LEU A 42 2.73 -0.32 1.86
C LEU A 42 1.59 -1.33 2.01
N THR A 43 1.74 -2.32 2.90
CA THR A 43 0.70 -3.30 3.19
C THR A 43 -0.59 -2.65 3.66
N LEU A 44 -0.53 -1.68 4.57
CA LEU A 44 -1.70 -0.91 4.99
C LEU A 44 -2.36 -0.17 3.82
N GLY A 45 -1.55 0.49 2.98
CA GLY A 45 -2.02 1.17 1.78
C GLY A 45 -2.73 0.24 0.81
N TYR A 46 -2.15 -0.93 0.54
CA TYR A 46 -2.73 -1.92 -0.36
C TYR A 46 -4.02 -2.52 0.21
N ASP A 47 -4.06 -2.84 1.51
CA ASP A 47 -5.27 -3.34 2.17
C ASP A 47 -6.43 -2.35 2.03
N ILE A 48 -6.18 -1.05 2.26
CA ILE A 48 -7.18 0.01 2.10
C ILE A 48 -7.64 0.09 0.64
N TYR A 49 -6.72 0.11 -0.33
CA TYR A 49 -7.05 0.18 -1.75
C TYR A 49 -7.92 -1.00 -2.20
N LEU A 50 -7.56 -2.21 -1.78
CA LEU A 50 -8.29 -3.44 -2.12
C LEU A 50 -9.65 -3.52 -1.41
N SER A 51 -9.75 -2.99 -0.19
CA SER A 51 -10.98 -2.95 0.60
C SER A 51 -12.00 -1.96 0.05
N TYR A 52 -11.54 -0.87 -0.58
CA TYR A 52 -12.40 0.20 -1.09
C TYR A 52 -12.22 0.45 -2.61
N PRO A 53 -12.56 -0.51 -3.49
CA PRO A 53 -12.30 -0.42 -4.93
C PRO A 53 -13.09 0.67 -5.68
N ARG A 54 -14.07 1.29 -5.02
CA ARG A 54 -14.89 2.40 -5.57
C ARG A 54 -14.66 3.72 -4.85
N ALA A 55 -13.75 3.76 -3.87
CA ALA A 55 -13.46 4.98 -3.15
C ALA A 55 -12.60 5.92 -4.01
N THR A 56 -12.80 7.21 -3.81
CA THR A 56 -11.94 8.23 -4.41
C THR A 56 -10.60 8.31 -3.67
N GLU A 57 -9.56 8.83 -4.33
CA GLU A 57 -8.25 9.05 -3.71
C GLU A 57 -8.37 9.83 -2.38
N ALA A 58 -9.27 10.82 -2.31
CA ALA A 58 -9.53 11.58 -1.09
C ALA A 58 -10.12 10.74 0.05
N GLN A 59 -11.01 9.78 -0.25
CA GLN A 59 -11.57 8.86 0.73
C GLN A 59 -10.52 7.86 1.22
N LEU A 60 -9.73 7.30 0.29
CA LEU A 60 -8.63 6.39 0.62
C LEU A 60 -7.61 7.07 1.54
N TYR A 61 -7.25 8.34 1.28
CA TYR A 61 -6.36 9.08 2.18
C TYR A 61 -6.94 9.32 3.56
N ARG A 62 -8.25 9.55 3.69
CA ARG A 62 -8.86 9.70 5.01
C ARG A 62 -8.72 8.43 5.83
N VAL A 63 -8.99 7.28 5.21
CA VAL A 63 -8.83 5.97 5.86
C VAL A 63 -7.36 5.68 6.16
N LEU A 64 -6.45 5.99 5.24
CA LEU A 64 -5.02 5.83 5.44
C LEU A 64 -4.51 6.70 6.60
N GLN A 65 -4.97 7.95 6.68
CA GLN A 65 -4.60 8.87 7.73
C GLN A 65 -5.08 8.37 9.09
N ASP A 66 -6.34 7.95 9.18
CA ASP A 66 -6.91 7.35 10.38
C ASP A 66 -6.13 6.11 10.84
N GLY A 67 -5.85 5.18 9.90
CA GLY A 67 -5.04 3.99 10.17
C GLY A 67 -3.61 4.34 10.61
N TYR A 68 -2.97 5.29 9.94
CA TYR A 68 -1.61 5.74 10.30
C TYR A 68 -1.54 6.27 11.73
N TYR A 69 -2.50 7.12 12.13
CA TYR A 69 -2.55 7.64 13.51
C TYR A 69 -2.94 6.57 14.53
N HIS A 70 -3.74 5.57 14.14
CA HIS A 70 -4.05 4.43 14.99
C HIS A 70 -2.82 3.56 15.28
N TYR A 71 -1.94 3.37 14.28
CA TYR A 71 -0.70 2.62 14.43
C TYR A 71 0.46 3.43 15.02
N GLN A 72 0.30 4.74 15.27
CA GLN A 72 1.30 5.47 16.06
C GLN A 72 1.30 4.98 17.52
N PRO A 73 2.49 4.76 18.13
CA PRO A 73 3.83 5.18 17.69
C PRO A 73 4.67 4.09 16.98
N LEU A 74 4.07 2.99 16.51
CA LEU A 74 4.80 1.87 15.89
C LEU A 74 5.40 2.18 14.51
N LEU A 75 5.01 3.31 13.91
CA LEU A 75 5.50 3.78 12.62
C LEU A 75 6.53 4.89 12.83
N SER A 76 7.77 4.65 12.41
CA SER A 76 8.85 5.64 12.49
C SER A 76 8.89 6.61 11.30
N VAL A 77 8.29 6.24 10.18
CA VAL A 77 8.23 7.04 8.95
C VAL A 77 7.20 8.17 9.13
N PRO A 78 7.54 9.45 8.86
CA PRO A 78 6.62 10.57 9.03
C PRO A 78 5.45 10.53 8.04
N TRP A 79 4.34 11.16 8.41
CA TRP A 79 3.10 11.14 7.62
C TRP A 79 3.28 11.60 6.17
N ASP A 80 4.03 12.69 5.92
CA ASP A 80 4.28 13.17 4.56
C ASP A 80 4.94 12.12 3.67
N GLN A 81 5.90 11.38 4.23
CA GLN A 81 6.60 10.31 3.51
C GLN A 81 5.73 9.06 3.37
N ALA A 82 4.93 8.72 4.39
CA ALA A 82 3.97 7.63 4.34
C ALA A 82 2.88 7.87 3.29
N ARG A 83 2.33 9.08 3.23
CA ARG A 83 1.37 9.50 2.21
C ARG A 83 1.97 9.42 0.82
N TRP A 84 3.20 9.90 0.65
CA TRP A 84 3.88 9.88 -0.64
C TRP A 84 4.11 8.46 -1.15
N ILE A 85 4.68 7.57 -0.33
CA ILE A 85 4.96 6.19 -0.76
C ILE A 85 3.68 5.40 -1.07
N VAL A 86 2.65 5.53 -0.23
CA VAL A 86 1.37 4.81 -0.44
C VAL A 86 0.66 5.31 -1.69
N ARG A 87 0.70 6.62 -1.97
CA ARG A 87 0.17 7.16 -3.23
C ARG A 87 0.87 6.57 -4.44
N HIS A 88 2.20 6.51 -4.41
CA HIS A 88 3.00 5.93 -5.48
C HIS A 88 2.71 4.43 -5.66
N ALA A 89 2.50 3.70 -4.57
CA ALA A 89 2.06 2.31 -4.58
C ALA A 89 0.71 2.11 -5.26
N TRP A 90 -0.30 2.95 -4.94
CA TRP A 90 -1.60 2.88 -5.61
C TRP A 90 -1.50 3.17 -7.11
N ARG A 91 -0.73 4.20 -7.50
CA ARG A 91 -0.53 4.51 -8.92
C ARG A 91 0.17 3.39 -9.67
N HIS A 92 1.22 2.80 -9.09
CA HIS A 92 1.91 1.65 -9.67
C HIS A 92 0.94 0.48 -9.88
N LEU A 93 0.09 0.23 -8.90
CA LEU A 93 -0.92 -0.82 -8.97
C LEU A 93 -1.97 -0.55 -10.05
N GLU A 94 -2.44 0.68 -10.19
CA GLU A 94 -3.35 1.11 -11.26
C GLU A 94 -2.71 0.93 -12.64
N GLU A 95 -1.45 1.33 -12.80
CA GLU A 95 -0.70 1.16 -14.04
C GLU A 95 -0.51 -0.33 -14.39
N ALA A 96 -0.21 -1.17 -13.41
CA ALA A 96 -0.12 -2.61 -13.57
C ALA A 96 -1.48 -3.22 -13.96
N ALA A 97 -2.58 -2.73 -13.38
CA ALA A 97 -3.94 -3.21 -13.67
C ALA A 97 -4.48 -2.77 -15.04
N VAL A 98 -3.95 -1.69 -15.63
CA VAL A 98 -4.29 -1.20 -16.98
C VAL A 98 -3.51 -1.92 -18.08
N ARG A 99 -2.29 -2.38 -17.78
CA ARG A 99 -1.42 -3.09 -18.74
C ARG A 99 -1.80 -4.57 -18.97
N HIS A 100 -2.81 -5.08 -18.25
CA HIS A 100 -3.33 -6.46 -18.32
C HIS A 100 -4.83 -6.50 -18.65
#